data_AF-A0A9D2AHN2-F1
#
_entry.id   AF-A0A9D2AHN2-F1
#
_cell.length_a   1.000
_cell.length_b   1.000
_cell.length_c   1.000
_cell.angle_alpha   90.00
_cell.angle_beta   90.00
_cell.angle_gamma   90.00
#
_symmetry.space_group_name_H-M   'P 1'
#
loop_
_entity.id
_entity.type
_entity.pdbx_description
1 polymer ?
#
loop_
_entity_poly.entity_id
_entity_poly.type
_entity_poly.pdbx_seq_one_letter_code
_entity_poly.pdbx_strand_id
1 'polypeptide(L)' 'MARRKRVYKKIERRDSRYDSVLVGKLIGKVMLCGKRSLAERIV' A
#
# COMPACT_ATOMS: atom_id res chain seq x y z
N MET A 1 -1.15 17.24 -1.15
CA MET A 1 -0.50 18.12 -2.14
C MET A 1 0.04 19.35 -1.44
N ALA A 2 1.20 19.86 -1.85
CA ALA A 2 1.76 21.05 -1.25
C ALA A 2 2.44 21.92 -2.32
N ARG A 3 2.06 23.20 -2.37
CA ARG A 3 2.62 24.19 -3.30
C ARG A 3 4.03 24.66 -2.90
N ARG A 4 4.40 24.60 -1.62
CA ARG A 4 5.71 25.06 -1.11
C ARG A 4 6.33 24.18 0.00
N LYS A 5 5.69 23.08 0.41
CA LYS A 5 6.15 22.20 1.51
C LYS A 5 6.53 20.82 0.99
N ARG A 6 7.61 20.21 1.51
CA ARG A 6 7.96 18.81 1.19
C ARG A 6 6.85 17.88 1.66
N VAL A 7 6.37 17.02 0.77
CA VAL A 7 5.41 15.96 1.09
C VAL A 7 6.20 14.73 1.52
N TYR A 8 6.09 14.37 2.79
CA TYR A 8 6.67 13.13 3.30
C TYR A 8 5.88 11.94 2.78
N LYS A 9 6.59 10.90 2.32
CA LYS A 9 5.96 9.66 1.88
C LYS A 9 5.33 8.98 3.09
N LYS A 10 4.10 8.49 2.90
CA LYS A 10 3.42 7.66 3.89
C LYS A 10 4.23 6.37 4.10
N ILE A 11 4.37 5.94 5.35
CA ILE A 11 5.05 4.69 5.69
C ILE A 11 4.29 3.53 5.03
N GLU A 12 4.99 2.76 4.20
CA GLU A 12 4.45 1.56 3.56
C GLU A 12 4.28 0.47 4.63
N ARG A 13 3.08 -0.10 4.75
CA ARG A 13 2.83 -1.19 5.69
C ARG A 13 3.39 -2.49 5.12
N ARG A 14 4.09 -3.25 5.97
CA ARG A 14 4.48 -4.63 5.65
C ARG A 14 3.23 -5.50 5.53
N ASP A 15 3.31 -6.45 4.61
CA ASP A 15 2.29 -7.48 4.51
C ASP A 15 2.40 -8.47 5.69
N SER A 16 1.26 -8.94 6.21
CA SER A 16 1.26 -9.85 7.36
C SER A 16 1.55 -11.30 7.00
N ARG A 17 1.35 -11.70 5.74
CA ARG A 17 1.49 -13.09 5.29
C ARG A 17 2.92 -13.40 4.86
N TYR A 18 3.57 -12.44 4.19
CA TYR A 18 4.91 -12.63 3.64
C TYR A 18 5.99 -11.77 4.34
N ASP A 19 5.61 -10.95 5.33
CA ASP A 19 6.46 -9.93 6.00
C ASP A 19 7.30 -9.08 5.03
N SER A 20 6.78 -8.90 3.82
CA SER A 20 7.48 -8.22 2.73
C SER A 20 6.89 -6.83 2.51
N VAL A 21 7.77 -5.82 2.49
CA VAL A 21 7.40 -4.44 2.14
C VAL A 21 6.93 -4.35 0.69
N LEU A 22 7.56 -5.13 -0.21
CA LEU A 22 7.23 -5.13 -1.63
C LEU A 22 5.82 -5.64 -1.89
N VAL A 23 5.42 -6.70 -1.19
CA VAL A 23 4.07 -7.28 -1.31
C VAL A 23 3.02 -6.32 -0.75
N GLY A 24 3.28 -5.68 0.40
CA GLY A 24 2.39 -4.66 0.96
C GLY A 24 2.18 -3.47 0.01
N LYS A 25 3.23 -3.07 -0.71
CA LYS A 25 3.16 -2.04 -1.75
C LYS A 25 2.35 -2.49 -2.97
N LEU A 26 2.49 -3.75 -3.37
CA LEU A 26 1.74 -4.33 -4.49
C LEU A 26 0.24 -4.39 -4.17
N ILE A 27 -0.12 -4.89 -2.99
CA ILE A 27 -1.51 -4.92 -2.49
C ILE A 27 -2.11 -3.51 -2.51
N GLY A 28 -1.38 -2.50 -2.03
CA GLY A 28 -1.84 -1.12 -2.04
C GLY A 28 -2.09 -0.54 -3.44
N LYS A 29 -1.35 -1.00 -4.46
CA LYS A 29 -1.55 -0.61 -5.87
C LYS A 29 -2.71 -1.36 -6.53
N VAL A 30 -2.89 -2.65 -6.23
CA VAL A 30 -3.97 -3.48 -6.75
C VAL A 30 -5.32 -3.12 -6.11
N MET A 31 -5.29 -2.60 -4.88
CA MET A 31 -6.50 -2.25 -4.13
C MET A 31 -7.29 -1.13 -4.79
N LEU A 32 -8.46 -1.49 -5.32
CA LEU A 32 -9.46 -0.57 -5.85
C LEU A 32 -10.58 -0.34 -4.83
N CYS A 33 -11.09 0.90 -4.77
CA CYS A 33 -12.19 1.31 -3.90
C CYS A 33 -12.01 0.96 -2.41
N GLY A 34 -10.77 0.85 -1.92
CA GLY A 34 -10.47 0.50 -0.53
C GLY A 34 -10.72 -0.98 -0.16
N LYS A 35 -10.97 -1.85 -1.14
CA LYS A 35 -11.25 -3.29 -0.92
C LYS A 35 -9.96 -4.07 -0.67
N ARG A 36 -9.42 -3.96 0.55
CA ARG A 36 -8.14 -4.57 0.91
C ARG A 36 -8.17 -6.10 0.91
N SER A 37 -9.23 -6.71 1.45
CA SER A 37 -9.38 -8.17 1.49
C SER A 37 -9.42 -8.82 0.09
N LEU A 38 -9.98 -8.11 -0.88
CA LEU A 38 -10.02 -8.58 -2.27
C LEU A 38 -8.63 -8.43 -2.91
N ALA A 39 -7.95 -7.32 -2.67
CA ALA A 39 -6.58 -7.09 -3.14
C ALA A 39 -5.58 -8.11 -2.57
N GLU A 40 -5.70 -8.46 -1.28
CA GLU A 40 -4.89 -9.49 -0.62
C GLU A 40 -5.19 -10.91 -1.10
N ARG A 41 -6.34 -11.14 -1.76
CA ARG A 41 -6.68 -12.43 -2.39
C ARG A 41 -6.20 -12.53 -3.83
N ILE A 42 -6.05 -11.41 -4.53
CA ILE A 42 -5.55 -11.37 -5.90
C ILE A 42 -4.02 -11.54 -5.93
N VAL A 43 -3.33 -11.01 -4.91
CA VAL A 43 -1.87 -11.07 -4.72
C VAL A 43 -1.49 -12.31 -3.94
#